data_AF-A0A4Q0PPZ8-F1
#
_entry.id   AF-A0A4Q0PPZ8-F1
#
_cell.length_a   1.000
_cell.length_b   1.000
_cell.length_c   1.000
_cell.angle_alpha   90.00
_cell.angle_beta   90.00
_cell.angle_gamma   90.00
#
_symmetry.space_group_name_H-M   'P 1'
#
loop_
_entity.id
_entity.type
_entity.pdbx_description
1 polymer ?
#
loop_
_entity_poly.entity_id
_entity_poly.type
_entity_poly.pdbx_seq_one_letter_code
_entity_poly.pdbx_strand_id
1 'polypeptide(L)'
;MKRMSYIAILIILIAILMLGCGRLFGGMSKDRAAVTLEQYLTERFQKKLSFENLNRFFNEGNMNPNMFSVEIFDQQYPKIRFALHFDAKKMKEEDLLDQGGYQERSLKEMYTEAKTDYTIKQNITEQLENKGILTNFEYYSVNLNFTTTPSSLFIKNTISELLNTMNQNRDTLYCGGYFKFNIKTPVLSHSLLQGETIPGIEGWDFTHFTINTKAEAYTKLQSKINLDIIAYLKQSQASYRLHPTSKTYVNADTFDEAVWIQFLSDQNGSRSKEPVAWKEPITAVMLVFFDLETQKMLRTELHTIVDLKTFEERWEKIEELLPFTTTL
;
A
#
# COMPACT_ATOMS: atom_id res chain seq x y z
N MET A 1 -50.14 -28.07 -37.29
CA MET A 1 -50.61 -27.15 -36.23
C MET A 1 -50.11 -27.50 -34.83
N LYS A 2 -50.28 -28.74 -34.32
CA LYS A 2 -49.90 -29.10 -32.94
C LYS A 2 -48.41 -28.87 -32.58
N ARG A 3 -47.46 -29.11 -33.48
CA ARG A 3 -46.01 -28.91 -33.22
C ARG A 3 -45.59 -27.44 -33.06
N MET A 4 -46.23 -26.49 -33.76
CA MET A 4 -45.95 -25.05 -33.57
C MET A 4 -46.49 -24.53 -32.23
N SER A 5 -47.62 -25.06 -31.78
CA SER A 5 -48.19 -24.71 -30.48
C SER A 5 -47.29 -25.13 -29.30
N TYR A 6 -46.63 -26.29 -29.39
CA TYR A 6 -45.69 -26.74 -28.34
C TYR A 6 -44.40 -25.90 -28.29
N ILE A 7 -43.88 -25.45 -29.44
CA ILE A 7 -42.70 -24.59 -29.49
C ILE A 7 -43.01 -23.20 -28.92
N ALA A 8 -44.18 -22.63 -29.24
CA ALA A 8 -44.62 -21.35 -28.67
C ALA A 8 -44.83 -21.43 -27.15
N ILE A 9 -45.44 -22.51 -26.66
CA ILE A 9 -45.62 -22.75 -25.22
C ILE A 9 -44.26 -22.93 -24.52
N LEU A 10 -43.30 -23.63 -25.14
CA LEU A 10 -41.95 -23.81 -24.60
C LEU A 10 -41.18 -22.48 -24.52
N ILE A 11 -41.28 -21.63 -25.55
CA ILE A 11 -40.66 -20.29 -25.55
C ILE A 11 -41.29 -19.39 -24.49
N ILE A 12 -42.62 -19.45 -24.31
CA ILE A 12 -43.31 -18.72 -23.24
C ILE A 12 -42.89 -19.24 -21.85
N LEU A 13 -42.75 -20.56 -21.68
CA LEU A 13 -42.25 -21.16 -20.43
C LEU A 13 -40.80 -20.76 -20.14
N ILE A 14 -39.93 -20.73 -21.16
CA ILE A 14 -38.55 -20.28 -21.03
C ILE A 14 -38.52 -18.77 -20.73
N ALA A 15 -39.38 -17.96 -21.35
CA ALA A 15 -39.48 -16.53 -21.06
C ALA A 15 -40.00 -16.27 -19.63
N ILE A 16 -40.97 -17.05 -19.14
CA ILE A 16 -41.47 -16.99 -17.76
C ILE A 16 -40.40 -17.45 -16.76
N LEU A 17 -39.63 -18.49 -17.09
CA LEU A 17 -38.48 -18.95 -16.29
C LEU A 17 -37.37 -17.89 -16.27
N MET A 18 -37.05 -17.25 -17.41
CA MET A 18 -36.04 -16.19 -17.50
C MET A 18 -36.47 -14.90 -16.76
N LEU A 19 -37.76 -14.54 -16.81
CA LEU A 19 -38.34 -13.44 -16.03
C LEU A 19 -38.46 -13.78 -14.52
N GLY A 20 -38.57 -15.08 -14.19
CA GLY A 20 -38.71 -15.60 -12.83
C GLY A 20 -37.37 -15.88 -12.12
N CYS A 21 -36.29 -16.18 -12.85
CA CYS A 21 -34.98 -16.47 -12.26
C CYS A 21 -34.36 -15.25 -11.55
N GLY A 22 -34.67 -14.02 -11.98
CA GLY A 22 -34.30 -12.81 -11.24
C GLY A 22 -35.03 -12.66 -9.88
N ARG A 23 -36.19 -13.31 -9.70
CA ARG A 23 -36.97 -13.32 -8.45
C ARG A 23 -36.60 -14.46 -7.49
N LEU A 24 -35.89 -15.48 -7.96
CA LEU A 24 -35.54 -16.66 -7.13
C LEU A 24 -34.47 -16.36 -6.06
N PHE A 25 -33.82 -15.19 -6.09
CA PHE A 25 -32.90 -14.71 -5.05
C PHE A 25 -33.47 -13.60 -4.16
N GLY A 26 -34.81 -13.48 -4.01
CA GLY A 26 -35.53 -12.86 -2.87
C GLY A 26 -35.22 -11.41 -2.41
N GLY A 27 -34.25 -10.72 -3.01
CA GLY A 27 -33.74 -9.42 -2.56
C GLY A 27 -34.05 -8.25 -3.49
N MET A 28 -33.89 -7.04 -2.99
CA MET A 28 -34.05 -5.79 -3.73
C MET A 28 -33.16 -5.76 -4.99
N SER A 29 -33.63 -5.21 -6.11
CA SER A 29 -32.79 -5.01 -7.30
C SER A 29 -31.76 -3.89 -7.07
N LYS A 30 -30.65 -3.90 -7.83
CA LYS A 30 -29.63 -2.84 -7.76
C LYS A 30 -30.21 -1.47 -8.08
N ASP A 31 -31.09 -1.36 -9.07
CA ASP A 31 -31.74 -0.09 -9.43
C ASP A 31 -32.63 0.44 -8.30
N ARG A 32 -33.37 -0.45 -7.63
CA ARG A 32 -34.24 -0.05 -6.51
C ARG A 32 -33.41 0.33 -5.27
N ALA A 33 -32.29 -0.34 -5.04
CA ALA A 33 -31.34 0.01 -4.00
C ALA A 33 -30.69 1.38 -4.28
N ALA A 34 -30.30 1.63 -5.54
CA ALA A 34 -29.76 2.92 -5.99
C ALA A 34 -30.74 4.08 -5.72
N VAL A 35 -32.00 3.93 -6.12
CA VAL A 35 -33.06 4.94 -5.85
C VAL A 35 -33.26 5.15 -4.35
N THR A 36 -33.21 4.07 -3.55
CA THR A 36 -33.37 4.16 -2.10
C THR A 36 -32.22 4.92 -1.44
N LEU A 37 -30.98 4.62 -1.85
CA LEU A 37 -29.79 5.33 -1.40
C LEU A 37 -29.81 6.80 -1.84
N GLU A 38 -30.17 7.08 -3.09
CA GLU A 38 -30.26 8.46 -3.60
C GLU A 38 -31.30 9.30 -2.83
N GLN A 39 -32.46 8.72 -2.53
CA GLN A 39 -33.48 9.35 -1.68
C GLN A 39 -32.92 9.69 -0.31
N TYR A 40 -32.26 8.71 0.34
CA TYR A 40 -31.65 8.89 1.66
C TYR A 40 -30.60 10.02 1.66
N LEU A 41 -29.66 10.01 0.72
CA LEU A 41 -28.62 11.04 0.59
C LEU A 41 -29.23 12.42 0.29
N THR A 42 -30.29 12.48 -0.50
CA THR A 42 -31.02 13.72 -0.78
C THR A 42 -31.66 14.29 0.48
N GLU A 43 -32.37 13.47 1.25
CA GLU A 43 -33.09 13.91 2.45
C GLU A 43 -32.15 14.30 3.58
N ARG A 44 -31.09 13.52 3.82
CA ARG A 44 -30.21 13.67 5.00
C ARG A 44 -29.00 14.56 4.73
N PHE A 45 -28.53 14.64 3.49
CA PHE A 45 -27.33 15.39 3.11
C PHE A 45 -27.59 16.44 2.03
N GLN A 46 -28.86 16.72 1.67
CA GLN A 46 -29.24 17.78 0.73
C GLN A 46 -28.50 17.68 -0.61
N LYS A 47 -28.33 16.44 -1.11
CA LYS A 47 -27.56 16.12 -2.34
C LYS A 47 -26.08 16.48 -2.28
N LYS A 48 -25.52 16.75 -1.11
CA LYS A 48 -24.07 16.96 -0.96
C LYS A 48 -23.25 15.71 -1.29
N LEU A 49 -23.82 14.54 -1.00
CA LEU A 49 -23.20 13.25 -1.26
C LEU A 49 -23.79 12.59 -2.50
N SER A 50 -22.96 11.87 -3.23
CA SER A 50 -23.33 10.97 -4.32
C SER A 50 -22.64 9.63 -4.13
N PHE A 51 -22.88 8.70 -5.05
CA PHE A 51 -22.32 7.36 -4.94
C PHE A 51 -21.95 6.75 -6.30
N GLU A 52 -20.97 5.87 -6.27
CA GLU A 52 -20.54 5.04 -7.40
C GLU A 52 -20.26 3.60 -6.97
N ASN A 53 -20.07 2.71 -7.94
CA ASN A 53 -19.68 1.31 -7.68
C ASN A 53 -20.65 0.52 -6.76
N LEU A 54 -21.97 0.79 -6.85
CA LEU A 54 -22.99 0.05 -6.11
C LEU A 54 -23.00 -1.43 -6.53
N ASN A 55 -22.70 -2.35 -5.64
CA ASN A 55 -22.65 -3.78 -5.91
C ASN A 55 -23.39 -4.56 -4.83
N ARG A 56 -23.96 -5.72 -5.19
CA ARG A 56 -24.56 -6.60 -4.19
C ARG A 56 -23.43 -7.20 -3.35
N PHE A 57 -23.54 -7.08 -2.04
CA PHE A 57 -22.58 -7.63 -1.09
C PHE A 57 -23.20 -8.87 -0.45
N PHE A 58 -22.79 -10.05 -0.93
CA PHE A 58 -23.24 -11.33 -0.41
C PHE A 58 -22.02 -12.11 0.08
N ASN A 59 -21.92 -12.32 1.40
CA ASN A 59 -20.90 -13.18 2.00
C ASN A 59 -21.57 -14.30 2.82
N GLU A 60 -20.79 -15.35 3.11
CA GLU A 60 -21.27 -16.53 3.85
C GLU A 60 -21.81 -16.19 5.25
N GLY A 61 -21.38 -15.06 5.84
CA GLY A 61 -21.80 -14.63 7.18
C GLY A 61 -23.12 -13.85 7.24
N ASN A 62 -23.48 -13.10 6.20
CA ASN A 62 -24.66 -12.22 6.20
C ASN A 62 -25.87 -12.89 5.53
N MET A 63 -25.65 -13.67 4.46
CA MET A 63 -26.69 -14.32 3.63
C MET A 63 -27.89 -13.41 3.24
N ASN A 64 -27.81 -12.10 3.45
CA ASN A 64 -28.89 -11.16 3.22
C ASN A 64 -28.85 -10.67 1.77
N PRO A 65 -29.86 -11.00 0.95
CA PRO A 65 -29.87 -10.63 -0.46
C PRO A 65 -30.15 -9.13 -0.67
N ASN A 66 -30.37 -8.35 0.39
CA ASN A 66 -30.60 -6.89 0.32
C ASN A 66 -29.37 -6.06 0.73
N MET A 67 -28.24 -6.71 1.00
CA MET A 67 -26.99 -6.02 1.32
C MET A 67 -26.26 -5.56 0.08
N PHE A 68 -25.80 -4.32 0.12
CA PHE A 68 -25.03 -3.69 -0.94
C PHE A 68 -23.76 -3.05 -0.38
N SER A 69 -22.70 -3.06 -1.18
CA SER A 69 -21.51 -2.24 -1.00
C SER A 69 -21.53 -1.10 -2.02
N VAL A 70 -21.07 0.08 -1.62
CA VAL A 70 -21.05 1.27 -2.48
C VAL A 70 -19.93 2.20 -2.04
N GLU A 71 -19.41 3.02 -2.95
CA GLU A 71 -18.53 4.13 -2.60
C GLU A 71 -19.34 5.42 -2.55
N ILE A 72 -19.35 6.09 -1.40
CA ILE A 72 -19.98 7.41 -1.21
C ILE A 72 -18.92 8.48 -1.37
N PHE A 73 -19.25 9.58 -2.04
CA PHE A 73 -18.34 10.72 -2.20
C PHE A 73 -19.06 12.07 -2.11
N ASP A 74 -18.32 13.10 -1.69
CA ASP A 74 -18.78 14.49 -1.72
C ASP A 74 -18.77 15.03 -3.16
N GLN A 75 -19.89 15.62 -3.61
CA GLN A 75 -20.01 16.09 -4.99
C GLN A 75 -19.08 17.28 -5.30
N GLN A 76 -18.82 18.15 -4.32
CA GLN A 76 -17.94 19.30 -4.50
C GLN A 76 -16.47 18.90 -4.39
N TYR A 77 -16.17 17.96 -3.49
CA TYR A 77 -14.81 17.46 -3.27
C TYR A 77 -14.76 15.92 -3.35
N PRO A 78 -14.74 15.33 -4.56
CA PRO A 78 -14.83 13.87 -4.74
C PRO A 78 -13.73 13.03 -4.08
N LYS A 79 -12.65 13.66 -3.58
CA LYS A 79 -11.62 13.01 -2.75
C LYS A 79 -12.10 12.71 -1.33
N ILE A 80 -13.13 13.42 -0.84
CA ILE A 80 -13.85 13.04 0.38
C ILE A 80 -14.75 11.87 0.00
N ARG A 81 -14.28 10.64 0.23
CA ARG A 81 -14.99 9.41 -0.13
C ARG A 81 -14.77 8.31 0.88
N PHE A 82 -15.71 7.38 0.97
CA PHE A 82 -15.64 6.23 1.87
C PHE A 82 -16.55 5.10 1.40
N ALA A 83 -16.22 3.86 1.76
CA ALA A 83 -17.03 2.69 1.46
C ALA A 83 -18.20 2.57 2.45
N LEU A 84 -19.37 2.23 1.95
CA LEU A 84 -20.59 1.98 2.72
C LEU A 84 -21.11 0.57 2.42
N HIS A 85 -21.43 -0.18 3.47
CA HIS A 85 -22.22 -1.40 3.38
C HIS A 85 -23.56 -1.15 4.04
N PHE A 86 -24.67 -1.43 3.33
CA PHE A 86 -26.00 -1.12 3.83
C PHE A 86 -27.05 -2.15 3.38
N ASP A 87 -28.08 -2.35 4.21
CA ASP A 87 -29.29 -3.07 3.82
C ASP A 87 -30.26 -2.09 3.17
N ALA A 88 -30.49 -2.25 1.86
CA ALA A 88 -31.35 -1.35 1.10
C ALA A 88 -32.82 -1.35 1.55
N LYS A 89 -33.29 -2.38 2.29
CA LYS A 89 -34.63 -2.36 2.89
C LYS A 89 -34.70 -1.54 4.16
N LYS A 90 -33.61 -1.48 4.92
CA LYS A 90 -33.58 -0.85 6.25
C LYS A 90 -33.08 0.59 6.23
N MET A 91 -32.43 1.03 5.15
CA MET A 91 -31.84 2.37 5.03
C MET A 91 -32.82 3.54 5.21
N LYS A 92 -34.14 3.30 5.11
CA LYS A 92 -35.16 4.34 5.38
C LYS A 92 -35.42 4.55 6.88
N GLU A 93 -35.13 3.54 7.70
CA GLU A 93 -35.50 3.49 9.12
C GLU A 93 -34.26 3.56 10.02
N GLU A 94 -33.17 2.91 9.60
CA GLU A 94 -31.95 2.76 10.39
C GLU A 94 -30.72 3.01 9.49
N ASP A 95 -29.74 3.73 10.02
CA ASP A 95 -28.45 4.00 9.39
C ASP A 95 -27.54 2.77 9.56
N LEU A 96 -28.01 1.58 9.14
CA LEU A 96 -27.37 0.31 9.49
C LEU A 96 -26.12 0.06 8.67
N LEU A 97 -25.00 0.09 9.38
CA LEU A 97 -23.73 -0.48 8.95
C LEU A 97 -23.60 -1.89 9.51
N ASP A 98 -23.73 -2.90 8.67
CA ASP A 98 -23.21 -4.22 9.00
C ASP A 98 -21.77 -4.33 8.49
N GLN A 99 -20.81 -3.97 9.34
CA GLN A 99 -19.38 -4.09 9.05
C GLN A 99 -18.78 -5.42 9.55
N GLY A 100 -19.58 -6.45 9.81
CA GLY A 100 -19.05 -7.78 10.17
C GLY A 100 -18.24 -7.78 11.47
N GLY A 101 -18.73 -7.11 12.52
CA GLY A 101 -18.22 -7.24 13.90
C GLY A 101 -17.58 -6.00 14.55
N TYR A 102 -17.54 -4.85 13.87
CA TYR A 102 -17.13 -3.57 14.46
C TYR A 102 -18.32 -2.61 14.60
N GLN A 103 -18.25 -1.73 15.60
CA GLN A 103 -19.31 -0.81 16.04
C GLN A 103 -20.17 -0.27 14.89
N GLU A 104 -21.50 -0.30 15.05
CA GLU A 104 -22.42 0.40 14.18
C GLU A 104 -22.08 1.90 14.21
N ARG A 105 -21.88 2.49 13.03
CA ARG A 105 -21.62 3.93 12.87
C ARG A 105 -22.69 4.52 11.95
N SER A 106 -23.00 5.78 12.11
CA SER A 106 -23.90 6.47 11.20
C SER A 106 -23.16 6.90 9.92
N LEU A 107 -23.90 7.09 8.82
CA LEU A 107 -23.33 7.63 7.58
C LEU A 107 -22.74 9.03 7.80
N LYS A 108 -23.35 9.79 8.72
CA LYS A 108 -22.88 11.12 9.12
C LYS A 108 -21.50 11.06 9.78
N GLU A 109 -21.27 10.11 10.69
CA GLU A 109 -19.96 9.94 11.33
C GLU A 109 -18.90 9.56 10.30
N MET A 110 -19.17 8.59 9.42
CA MET A 110 -18.23 8.20 8.36
C MET A 110 -17.89 9.39 7.45
N TYR A 111 -18.88 10.20 7.08
CA TYR A 111 -18.65 11.39 6.27
C TYR A 111 -17.84 12.45 7.02
N THR A 112 -18.12 12.69 8.29
CA THR A 112 -17.35 13.63 9.13
C THR A 112 -15.88 13.20 9.23
N GLU A 113 -15.61 11.92 9.38
CA GLU A 113 -14.24 11.40 9.41
C GLU A 113 -13.53 11.52 8.08
N ALA A 114 -14.15 11.08 6.98
CA ALA A 114 -13.57 11.21 5.65
C ALA A 114 -13.28 12.67 5.31
N LYS A 115 -14.16 13.59 5.73
CA LYS A 115 -13.95 15.03 5.58
C LYS A 115 -12.79 15.52 6.43
N THR A 116 -12.67 15.06 7.67
CA THR A 116 -11.61 15.51 8.58
C THR A 116 -10.23 15.00 8.11
N ASP A 117 -10.14 13.73 7.70
CA ASP A 117 -8.97 13.16 7.04
C ASP A 117 -8.54 13.98 5.82
N TYR A 118 -9.50 14.28 4.93
CA TYR A 118 -9.25 15.11 3.76
C TYR A 118 -8.74 16.50 4.13
N THR A 119 -9.39 17.19 5.08
CA THR A 119 -8.98 18.53 5.52
C THR A 119 -7.56 18.54 6.10
N ILE A 120 -7.20 17.56 6.94
CA ILE A 120 -5.84 17.46 7.49
C ILE A 120 -4.82 17.25 6.35
N LYS A 121 -5.09 16.32 5.43
CA LYS A 121 -4.23 16.06 4.27
C LYS A 121 -4.10 17.27 3.34
N GLN A 122 -5.16 18.05 3.14
CA GLN A 122 -5.10 19.29 2.36
C GLN A 122 -4.25 20.36 3.05
N ASN A 123 -4.43 20.57 4.36
CA ASN A 123 -3.61 21.53 5.12
C ASN A 123 -2.12 21.17 5.04
N ILE A 124 -1.78 19.88 5.18
CA ILE A 124 -0.41 19.40 5.01
C ILE A 124 0.08 19.64 3.57
N THR A 125 -0.76 19.33 2.56
CA THR A 125 -0.42 19.54 1.15
C THR A 125 -0.11 21.01 0.86
N GLU A 126 -0.95 21.94 1.31
CA GLU A 126 -0.74 23.38 1.14
C GLU A 126 0.55 23.86 1.82
N GLN A 127 0.85 23.38 3.03
CA GLN A 127 2.10 23.71 3.74
C GLN A 127 3.34 23.23 2.98
N LEU A 128 3.29 22.03 2.39
CA LEU A 128 4.39 21.46 1.61
C LEU A 128 4.52 22.12 0.23
N GLU A 129 3.40 22.48 -0.41
CA GLU A 129 3.40 23.21 -1.68
C GLU A 129 4.07 24.59 -1.54
N ASN A 130 3.82 25.29 -0.42
CA ASN A 130 4.51 26.54 -0.10
C ASN A 130 6.03 26.38 0.08
N LYS A 131 6.50 25.16 0.33
CA LYS A 131 7.93 24.78 0.39
C LYS A 131 8.46 24.24 -0.95
N GLY A 132 7.65 24.27 -2.01
CA GLY A 132 8.02 23.74 -3.33
C GLY A 132 7.97 22.21 -3.43
N ILE A 133 7.09 21.55 -2.66
CA ILE A 133 6.95 20.10 -2.62
C ILE A 133 5.52 19.72 -3.02
N LEU A 134 5.38 19.08 -4.17
CA LEU A 134 4.09 18.55 -4.61
C LEU A 134 3.82 17.22 -3.90
N THR A 135 2.66 17.11 -3.28
CA THR A 135 2.34 16.00 -2.37
C THR A 135 1.15 15.18 -2.87
N ASN A 136 1.24 13.85 -2.81
CA ASN A 136 0.11 12.96 -3.09
C ASN A 136 0.03 11.86 -2.03
N PHE A 137 -1.01 11.90 -1.21
CA PHE A 137 -1.30 10.90 -0.20
C PHE A 137 -1.97 9.66 -0.81
N GLU A 138 -1.48 8.50 -0.40
CA GLU A 138 -2.06 7.18 -0.60
C GLU A 138 -2.31 6.55 0.77
N TYR A 139 -3.00 5.41 0.79
CA TYR A 139 -3.32 4.74 2.05
C TYR A 139 -2.05 4.27 2.80
N TYR A 140 -1.04 3.75 2.08
CA TYR A 140 0.20 3.22 2.69
C TYR A 140 1.43 4.12 2.48
N SER A 141 1.28 5.28 1.82
CA SER A 141 2.43 6.14 1.54
C SER A 141 2.03 7.57 1.20
N VAL A 142 2.99 8.46 1.26
CA VAL A 142 2.91 9.80 0.67
C VAL A 142 4.03 9.98 -0.35
N ASN A 143 3.70 10.52 -1.51
CA ASN A 143 4.67 10.89 -2.53
C ASN A 143 5.04 12.36 -2.34
N LEU A 144 6.34 12.64 -2.16
CA LEU A 144 6.93 13.96 -1.99
C LEU A 144 7.79 14.28 -3.21
N ASN A 145 7.30 15.16 -4.07
CA ASN A 145 7.99 15.57 -5.28
C ASN A 145 8.56 16.98 -5.10
N PHE A 146 9.86 17.08 -4.86
CA PHE A 146 10.57 18.34 -4.71
C PHE A 146 10.76 19.01 -6.09
N THR A 147 10.34 20.27 -6.21
CA THR A 147 10.45 21.04 -7.46
C THR A 147 11.84 21.61 -7.71
N THR A 148 12.65 21.72 -6.66
CA THR A 148 14.06 22.14 -6.69
C THR A 148 14.92 21.08 -6.01
N THR A 149 16.23 21.12 -6.20
CA THR A 149 17.15 20.18 -5.55
C THR A 149 17.31 20.54 -4.08
N PRO A 150 16.77 19.74 -3.14
CA PRO A 150 16.90 20.03 -1.72
C PRO A 150 18.27 19.60 -1.18
N SER A 151 18.69 20.15 -0.06
CA SER A 151 19.78 19.57 0.74
C SER A 151 19.28 18.32 1.48
N SER A 152 20.20 17.43 1.87
CA SER A 152 19.86 16.26 2.69
C SER A 152 19.17 16.66 4.00
N LEU A 153 19.69 17.67 4.69
CA LEU A 153 19.08 18.21 5.91
C LEU A 153 17.64 18.69 5.69
N PHE A 154 17.35 19.33 4.54
CA PHE A 154 15.99 19.78 4.24
C PHE A 154 15.01 18.63 4.02
N ILE A 155 15.44 17.55 3.35
CA ILE A 155 14.64 16.32 3.20
C ILE A 155 14.32 15.74 4.59
N LYS A 156 15.34 15.56 5.43
CA LYS A 156 15.18 14.96 6.77
C LYS A 156 14.25 15.79 7.65
N ASN A 157 14.45 17.10 7.71
CA ASN A 157 13.57 18.00 8.47
C ASN A 157 12.12 17.95 7.95
N THR A 158 11.92 17.93 6.63
CA THR A 158 10.58 17.83 6.04
C THR A 158 9.88 16.54 6.46
N ILE A 159 10.59 15.41 6.42
CA ILE A 159 10.02 14.11 6.81
C ILE A 159 9.74 14.08 8.31
N SER A 160 10.65 14.57 9.15
CA SER A 160 10.45 14.66 10.60
C SER A 160 9.22 15.52 10.95
N GLU A 161 9.09 16.70 10.35
CA GLU A 161 7.94 17.60 10.57
C GLU A 161 6.63 16.97 10.09
N LEU A 162 6.66 16.33 8.91
CA LEU A 162 5.49 15.66 8.35
C LEU A 162 5.07 14.47 9.23
N LEU A 163 6.01 13.63 9.63
CA LEU A 163 5.77 12.49 10.51
C LEU A 163 5.18 12.94 11.84
N ASN A 164 5.73 13.99 12.45
CA ASN A 164 5.19 14.56 13.69
C ASN A 164 3.74 15.05 13.51
N THR A 165 3.48 15.77 12.41
CA THR A 165 2.13 16.26 12.10
C THR A 165 1.15 15.09 11.87
N MET A 166 1.60 14.03 11.20
CA MET A 166 0.80 12.82 10.99
C MET A 166 0.51 12.10 12.32
N ASN A 167 1.52 11.92 13.18
CA ASN A 167 1.37 11.28 14.48
C ASN A 167 0.41 12.07 15.40
N GLN A 168 0.46 13.40 15.38
CA GLN A 168 -0.50 14.25 16.10
C GLN A 168 -1.96 14.06 15.65
N ASN A 169 -2.17 13.57 14.42
CA ASN A 169 -3.49 13.37 13.83
C ASN A 169 -3.80 11.88 13.58
N ARG A 170 -3.05 10.96 14.20
CA ARG A 170 -3.08 9.52 13.89
C ARG A 170 -4.49 8.92 13.94
N ASP A 171 -5.24 9.21 14.99
CA ASP A 171 -6.57 8.61 15.20
C ASP A 171 -7.61 9.07 14.19
N THR A 172 -7.30 10.12 13.43
CA THR A 172 -8.20 10.71 12.42
C THR A 172 -7.72 10.47 11.00
N LEU A 173 -6.41 10.30 10.79
CA LEU A 173 -5.83 10.04 9.49
C LEU A 173 -6.12 8.62 9.03
N TYR A 174 -6.80 8.49 7.89
CA TYR A 174 -7.04 7.21 7.24
C TYR A 174 -5.79 6.80 6.45
N CYS A 175 -4.80 6.28 7.17
CA CYS A 175 -3.54 5.77 6.68
C CYS A 175 -3.24 4.39 7.30
N GLY A 176 -2.58 3.52 6.55
CA GLY A 176 -2.22 2.19 7.02
C GLY A 176 -1.15 2.23 8.12
N GLY A 177 -1.18 1.23 9.03
CA GLY A 177 -0.22 1.13 10.14
C GLY A 177 1.24 1.05 9.71
N TYR A 178 1.52 0.57 8.50
CA TYR A 178 2.82 0.72 7.83
C TYR A 178 2.72 1.83 6.80
N PHE A 179 3.51 2.89 6.96
CA PHE A 179 3.46 4.06 6.09
C PHE A 179 4.84 4.40 5.52
N LYS A 180 4.90 4.89 4.29
CA LYS A 180 6.16 5.18 3.59
C LYS A 180 6.21 6.58 2.99
N PHE A 181 7.39 7.17 2.95
CA PHE A 181 7.66 8.46 2.30
C PHE A 181 8.38 8.21 0.99
N ASN A 182 7.70 8.30 -0.15
CA ASN A 182 8.32 8.16 -1.47
C ASN A 182 8.87 9.52 -1.89
N ILE A 183 10.18 9.62 -2.10
CA ILE A 183 10.87 10.89 -2.31
C ILE A 183 11.39 10.97 -3.74
N LYS A 184 11.05 12.07 -4.40
CA LYS A 184 11.57 12.41 -5.73
C LYS A 184 12.15 13.81 -5.70
N THR A 185 13.38 13.94 -6.15
CA THR A 185 14.06 15.22 -6.36
C THR A 185 14.39 15.38 -7.85
N PRO A 186 14.77 16.59 -8.31
CA PRO A 186 15.21 16.77 -9.70
C PRO A 186 16.40 15.87 -10.06
N VAL A 187 17.32 15.66 -9.11
CA VAL A 187 18.51 14.80 -9.27
C VAL A 187 18.10 13.33 -9.22
N LEU A 188 17.31 12.92 -8.23
CA LEU A 188 16.81 11.55 -8.06
C LEU A 188 15.45 11.34 -8.73
N SER A 189 15.37 11.67 -10.02
CA SER A 189 14.10 11.72 -10.77
C SER A 189 13.43 10.35 -10.94
N HIS A 190 14.17 9.27 -10.77
CA HIS A 190 13.71 7.88 -10.84
C HIS A 190 12.92 7.41 -9.61
N SER A 191 12.73 8.27 -8.59
CA SER A 191 11.89 7.99 -7.40
C SER A 191 12.35 6.77 -6.60
N LEU A 192 13.66 6.48 -6.61
CA LEU A 192 14.21 5.34 -5.85
C LEU A 192 14.30 5.66 -4.36
N LEU A 193 14.38 6.91 -3.92
CA LEU A 193 14.52 7.22 -2.50
C LEU A 193 13.19 7.01 -1.75
N GLN A 194 13.23 6.29 -0.62
CA GLN A 194 12.07 6.03 0.24
C GLN A 194 12.46 6.12 1.71
N GLY A 195 11.61 6.73 2.55
CA GLY A 195 11.68 6.60 4.00
C GLY A 195 10.69 5.55 4.49
N GLU A 196 11.13 4.67 5.39
CA GLU A 196 10.28 3.62 5.97
C GLU A 196 9.89 3.91 7.43
N THR A 197 8.67 3.52 7.78
CA THR A 197 8.18 3.56 9.16
C THR A 197 7.68 2.18 9.60
N ILE A 198 7.59 2.01 10.92
CA ILE A 198 6.90 0.90 11.57
C ILE A 198 5.78 1.43 12.47
N PRO A 199 4.75 0.62 12.76
CA PRO A 199 3.76 0.98 13.78
C PRO A 199 4.42 1.11 15.15
N GLY A 200 4.29 2.29 15.75
CA GLY A 200 4.68 2.62 17.11
C GLY A 200 3.48 2.76 18.05
N ILE A 201 3.77 3.03 19.33
CA ILE A 201 2.74 3.27 20.35
C ILE A 201 1.95 4.53 20.03
N GLU A 202 2.64 5.62 19.69
CA GLU A 202 2.06 6.96 19.46
C GLU A 202 1.78 7.26 17.99
N GLY A 203 2.03 6.32 17.07
CA GLY A 203 1.85 6.56 15.64
C GLY A 203 2.77 5.70 14.80
N TRP A 204 3.49 6.35 13.89
CA TRP A 204 4.52 5.76 13.05
C TRP A 204 5.90 6.18 13.56
N ASP A 205 6.80 5.21 13.71
CA ASP A 205 8.20 5.45 14.06
C ASP A 205 9.04 5.34 12.80
N PHE A 206 9.83 6.38 12.49
CA PHE A 206 10.77 6.33 11.37
C PHE A 206 11.87 5.32 11.67
N THR A 207 12.21 4.51 10.67
CA THR A 207 13.29 3.52 10.79
C THR A 207 14.51 3.95 10.00
N HIS A 208 14.43 3.97 8.67
CA HIS A 208 15.57 4.23 7.81
C HIS A 208 15.14 4.71 6.42
N PHE A 209 16.11 5.23 5.68
CA PHE A 209 16.01 5.45 4.24
C PHE A 209 16.43 4.20 3.48
N THR A 210 15.66 3.88 2.45
CA THR A 210 15.81 2.70 1.61
C THR A 210 15.42 3.01 0.17
N ILE A 211 15.33 1.95 -0.65
CA ILE A 211 14.95 2.02 -2.05
C ILE A 211 13.48 1.65 -2.24
N ASN A 212 12.76 2.52 -2.95
CA ASN A 212 11.40 2.30 -3.38
C ASN A 212 11.34 1.16 -4.41
N THR A 213 10.93 -0.01 -3.96
CA THR A 213 10.80 -1.21 -4.81
C THR A 213 9.69 -1.12 -5.85
N LYS A 214 8.79 -0.14 -5.74
CA LYS A 214 7.75 0.14 -6.75
C LYS A 214 8.22 1.09 -7.85
N ALA A 215 9.40 1.70 -7.73
CA ALA A 215 9.93 2.57 -8.76
C ALA A 215 10.28 1.77 -10.03
N GLU A 216 10.00 2.32 -11.22
CA GLU A 216 10.30 1.64 -12.49
C GLU A 216 11.79 1.28 -12.63
N ALA A 217 12.67 2.14 -12.11
CA ALA A 217 14.11 1.93 -12.14
C ALA A 217 14.59 0.75 -11.28
N TYR A 218 13.80 0.32 -10.29
CA TYR A 218 14.20 -0.71 -9.33
C TYR A 218 14.52 -2.05 -10.01
N THR A 219 13.65 -2.52 -10.92
CA THR A 219 13.85 -3.81 -11.59
C THR A 219 15.14 -3.86 -12.42
N LYS A 220 15.49 -2.73 -13.07
CA LYS A 220 16.73 -2.59 -13.85
C LYS A 220 17.95 -2.62 -12.94
N LEU A 221 17.91 -1.86 -11.83
CA LEU A 221 18.95 -1.82 -10.81
C LEU A 221 19.18 -3.20 -10.19
N GLN A 222 18.12 -3.88 -9.74
CA GLN A 222 18.18 -5.21 -9.15
C GLN A 222 18.83 -6.22 -10.12
N SER A 223 18.44 -6.19 -11.40
CA SER A 223 19.01 -7.09 -12.41
C SER A 223 20.51 -6.84 -12.62
N LYS A 224 20.93 -5.57 -12.70
CA LYS A 224 22.33 -5.17 -12.83
C LYS A 224 23.16 -5.62 -11.63
N ILE A 225 22.66 -5.37 -10.42
CA ILE A 225 23.31 -5.79 -9.17
C ILE A 225 23.49 -7.31 -9.18
N ASN A 226 22.41 -8.08 -9.36
CA ASN A 226 22.48 -9.54 -9.34
C ASN A 226 23.52 -10.13 -10.31
N LEU A 227 23.63 -9.56 -11.52
CA LEU A 227 24.65 -9.97 -12.49
C LEU A 227 26.07 -9.69 -11.99
N ASP A 228 26.31 -8.51 -11.43
CA ASP A 228 27.60 -8.14 -10.81
C ASP A 228 27.95 -9.09 -9.66
N ILE A 229 26.98 -9.42 -8.80
CA ILE A 229 27.18 -10.37 -7.70
C ILE A 229 27.61 -11.74 -8.23
N ILE A 230 26.89 -12.29 -9.20
CA ILE A 230 27.19 -13.60 -9.78
C ILE A 230 28.59 -13.60 -10.41
N ALA A 231 28.95 -12.52 -11.12
CA ALA A 231 30.28 -12.37 -11.71
C ALA A 231 31.38 -12.35 -10.63
N TYR A 232 31.17 -11.57 -9.55
CA TYR A 232 32.10 -11.48 -8.43
C TYR A 232 32.30 -12.84 -7.73
N LEU A 233 31.21 -13.55 -7.40
CA LEU A 233 31.29 -14.86 -6.74
C LEU A 233 32.02 -15.89 -7.61
N LYS A 234 31.79 -15.86 -8.94
CA LYS A 234 32.50 -16.73 -9.88
C LYS A 234 33.99 -16.40 -9.96
N GLN A 235 34.36 -15.12 -10.01
CA GLN A 235 35.76 -14.67 -10.10
C GLN A 235 36.54 -14.97 -8.81
N SER A 236 35.91 -14.76 -7.65
CA SER A 236 36.49 -15.05 -6.33
C SER A 236 36.50 -16.53 -5.97
N GLN A 237 35.89 -17.39 -6.80
CA GLN A 237 35.69 -18.83 -6.53
C GLN A 237 34.96 -19.09 -5.20
N ALA A 238 34.15 -18.14 -4.74
CA ALA A 238 33.41 -18.27 -3.50
C ALA A 238 32.25 -19.27 -3.67
N SER A 239 32.15 -20.24 -2.76
CA SER A 239 31.12 -21.30 -2.79
C SER A 239 29.76 -20.82 -2.24
N TYR A 240 29.29 -19.67 -2.71
CA TYR A 240 28.02 -19.06 -2.29
C TYR A 240 27.02 -18.93 -3.44
N ARG A 241 25.74 -18.89 -3.09
CA ARG A 241 24.64 -18.56 -4.01
C ARG A 241 23.75 -17.47 -3.41
N LEU A 242 23.04 -16.76 -4.28
CA LEU A 242 22.07 -15.74 -3.89
C LEU A 242 20.94 -16.38 -3.05
N HIS A 243 20.71 -15.83 -1.85
CA HIS A 243 19.49 -16.06 -1.08
C HIS A 243 18.35 -15.21 -1.69
N PRO A 244 17.08 -15.63 -1.65
CA PRO A 244 15.95 -14.84 -2.19
C PRO A 244 15.74 -13.50 -1.47
N THR A 245 16.27 -13.35 -0.27
CA THR A 245 16.16 -12.13 0.53
C THR A 245 17.29 -11.17 0.21
N SER A 246 16.96 -9.89 0.09
CA SER A 246 17.90 -8.77 0.10
C SER A 246 17.30 -7.62 0.90
N LYS A 247 18.13 -6.65 1.26
CA LYS A 247 17.70 -5.38 1.82
C LYS A 247 18.53 -4.24 1.25
N THR A 248 18.03 -3.03 1.38
CA THR A 248 18.69 -1.83 0.87
C THR A 248 18.71 -0.74 1.93
N TYR A 249 19.77 0.06 1.93
CA TYR A 249 19.84 1.29 2.71
C TYR A 249 20.38 2.41 1.87
N VAL A 250 20.01 3.63 2.23
CA VAL A 250 20.55 4.85 1.64
C VAL A 250 21.31 5.62 2.70
N ASN A 251 22.43 6.20 2.31
CA ASN A 251 23.18 7.15 3.11
C ASN A 251 22.33 8.40 3.35
N ALA A 252 21.85 8.58 4.57
CA ALA A 252 21.00 9.69 4.97
C ALA A 252 21.75 11.03 5.10
N ASP A 253 23.08 10.99 5.17
CA ASP A 253 23.91 12.20 5.28
C ASP A 253 23.95 12.97 3.95
N THR A 254 23.93 12.24 2.82
CA THR A 254 24.02 12.85 1.47
C THR A 254 22.88 12.50 0.53
N PHE A 255 22.27 11.32 0.67
CA PHE A 255 21.36 10.70 -0.30
C PHE A 255 21.97 10.36 -1.67
N ASP A 256 23.30 10.35 -1.76
CA ASP A 256 24.02 10.07 -3.01
C ASP A 256 24.43 8.60 -3.13
N GLU A 257 24.72 7.92 -2.02
CA GLU A 257 25.15 6.52 -1.99
C GLU A 257 24.06 5.64 -1.36
N ALA A 258 23.88 4.45 -1.92
CA ALA A 258 23.06 3.39 -1.34
C ALA A 258 23.84 2.08 -1.32
N VAL A 259 23.41 1.16 -0.46
CA VAL A 259 23.94 -0.20 -0.38
C VAL A 259 22.83 -1.21 -0.58
N TRP A 260 23.10 -2.20 -1.42
CA TRP A 260 22.32 -3.41 -1.55
C TRP A 260 23.00 -4.52 -0.76
N ILE A 261 22.29 -5.01 0.24
CA ILE A 261 22.73 -6.11 1.09
C ILE A 261 22.08 -7.38 0.55
N GLN A 262 22.90 -8.17 -0.13
CA GLN A 262 22.49 -9.46 -0.65
C GLN A 262 22.85 -10.56 0.36
N PHE A 263 21.84 -11.25 0.87
CA PHE A 263 22.08 -12.45 1.68
C PHE A 263 22.55 -13.61 0.81
N LEU A 264 23.48 -14.41 1.33
CA LEU A 264 24.08 -15.55 0.63
C LEU A 264 23.92 -16.85 1.43
N SER A 265 23.63 -17.92 0.70
CA SER A 265 23.63 -19.30 1.21
C SER A 265 24.86 -20.04 0.72
N ASP A 266 25.35 -21.02 1.48
CA ASP A 266 26.36 -21.97 0.99
C ASP A 266 25.81 -22.81 -0.18
N GLN A 267 26.60 -22.98 -1.24
CA GLN A 267 26.27 -23.86 -2.36
C GLN A 267 26.25 -25.35 -1.96
N ASN A 268 27.06 -25.74 -0.98
CA ASN A 268 27.23 -27.10 -0.52
C ASN A 268 26.27 -27.48 0.62
N GLY A 269 25.48 -26.53 1.13
CA GLY A 269 24.48 -26.76 2.17
C GLY A 269 23.25 -27.53 1.67
N SER A 270 22.60 -28.29 2.56
CA SER A 270 21.39 -29.04 2.22
C SER A 270 20.26 -28.10 1.78
N ARG A 271 19.81 -28.23 0.54
CA ARG A 271 18.65 -27.50 0.01
C ARG A 271 17.38 -28.00 0.71
N SER A 272 16.67 -27.11 1.38
CA SER A 272 15.30 -27.40 1.81
C SER A 272 14.47 -27.81 0.59
N LYS A 273 13.79 -28.97 0.64
CA LYS A 273 12.87 -29.42 -0.42
C LYS A 273 11.59 -28.57 -0.48
N GLU A 274 11.35 -27.73 0.52
CA GLU A 274 10.22 -26.82 0.58
C GLU A 274 10.67 -25.38 0.23
N PRO A 275 9.88 -24.62 -0.53
CA PRO A 275 10.21 -23.27 -1.01
C PRO A 275 10.05 -22.20 0.09
N VAL A 276 10.39 -22.53 1.33
CA VAL A 276 10.24 -21.62 2.47
C VAL A 276 11.56 -20.87 2.63
N ALA A 277 11.52 -19.55 2.38
CA ALA A 277 12.66 -18.61 2.43
C ALA A 277 13.41 -18.56 3.78
N TRP A 278 12.96 -19.31 4.78
CA TRP A 278 13.48 -19.31 6.16
C TRP A 278 14.32 -20.54 6.52
N LYS A 279 14.44 -21.54 5.63
CA LYS A 279 15.15 -22.80 5.91
C LYS A 279 16.57 -22.86 5.33
N GLU A 280 16.97 -21.93 4.46
CA GLU A 280 18.36 -21.88 4.00
C GLU A 280 19.20 -21.03 4.96
N PRO A 281 20.28 -21.57 5.55
CA PRO A 281 21.12 -20.79 6.44
C PRO A 281 21.82 -19.69 5.65
N ILE A 282 21.57 -18.44 6.04
CA ILE A 282 22.37 -17.28 5.64
C ILE A 282 23.75 -17.42 6.29
N THR A 283 24.79 -17.60 5.49
CA THR A 283 26.17 -17.81 5.96
C THR A 283 27.13 -16.72 5.54
N ALA A 284 26.68 -15.81 4.67
CA ALA A 284 27.42 -14.61 4.28
C ALA A 284 26.45 -13.52 3.80
N VAL A 285 26.96 -12.30 3.73
CA VAL A 285 26.31 -11.17 3.05
C VAL A 285 27.29 -10.54 2.07
N MET A 286 26.73 -10.02 0.99
CA MET A 286 27.45 -9.17 0.08
C MET A 286 26.88 -7.76 0.11
N LEU A 287 27.73 -6.77 0.33
CA LEU A 287 27.37 -5.37 0.33
C LEU A 287 27.80 -4.80 -1.02
N VAL A 288 26.82 -4.34 -1.80
CA VAL A 288 27.05 -3.69 -3.09
C VAL A 288 26.68 -2.23 -2.96
N PHE A 289 27.68 -1.35 -2.95
CA PHE A 289 27.50 0.09 -2.85
C PHE A 289 27.38 0.70 -4.24
N PHE A 290 26.47 1.65 -4.40
CA PHE A 290 26.24 2.32 -5.67
C PHE A 290 25.76 3.75 -5.49
N ASP A 291 26.01 4.54 -6.50
CA ASP A 291 25.53 5.91 -6.64
C ASP A 291 24.03 5.89 -6.99
N LEU A 292 23.21 6.58 -6.20
CA LEU A 292 21.75 6.49 -6.28
C LEU A 292 21.21 7.18 -7.54
N GLU A 293 21.84 8.28 -7.98
CA GLU A 293 21.47 9.03 -9.19
C GLU A 293 21.80 8.25 -10.47
N THR A 294 23.07 7.87 -10.61
CA THR A 294 23.61 7.24 -11.82
C THR A 294 23.46 5.73 -11.84
N GLN A 295 23.12 5.11 -10.70
CA GLN A 295 23.01 3.66 -10.51
C GLN A 295 24.32 2.93 -10.84
N LYS A 296 25.45 3.62 -10.73
CA LYS A 296 26.80 3.07 -10.97
C LYS A 296 27.28 2.36 -9.71
N MET A 297 27.70 1.10 -9.85
CA MET A 297 28.33 0.36 -8.77
C MET A 297 29.67 1.01 -8.41
N LEU A 298 29.88 1.25 -7.12
CA LEU A 298 31.05 1.93 -6.57
C LEU A 298 32.05 0.93 -6.00
N ARG A 299 31.55 -0.01 -5.18
CA ARG A 299 32.36 -1.08 -4.56
C ARG A 299 31.48 -2.25 -4.13
N THR A 300 32.10 -3.41 -4.00
CA THR A 300 31.46 -4.65 -3.56
C THR A 300 32.31 -5.33 -2.50
N GLU A 301 31.68 -5.77 -1.41
CA GLU A 301 32.35 -6.39 -0.28
C GLU A 301 31.63 -7.69 0.12
N LEU A 302 32.39 -8.74 0.41
CA LEU A 302 31.87 -10.03 0.88
C LEU A 302 32.23 -10.22 2.35
N HIS A 303 31.23 -10.44 3.19
CA HIS A 303 31.40 -10.64 4.62
C HIS A 303 30.77 -11.97 5.04
N THR A 304 31.58 -12.86 5.62
CA THR A 304 31.07 -14.13 6.17
C THR A 304 30.40 -13.89 7.51
N ILE A 305 29.24 -14.50 7.71
CA ILE A 305 28.49 -14.43 8.97
C ILE A 305 28.69 -15.75 9.69
N VAL A 306 29.46 -15.72 10.79
CA VAL A 306 29.74 -16.89 11.64
C VAL A 306 29.04 -16.71 12.99
N ASP A 307 28.47 -17.79 13.52
CA ASP A 307 28.00 -17.91 14.92
C ASP A 307 26.98 -16.86 15.40
N LEU A 308 25.84 -16.73 14.69
CA LEU A 308 24.73 -15.88 15.15
C LEU A 308 23.46 -16.70 15.35
N LYS A 309 22.95 -16.66 16.59
CA LYS A 309 21.90 -17.56 17.10
C LYS A 309 20.51 -17.13 16.65
N THR A 310 20.31 -15.83 16.41
CA THR A 310 19.03 -15.26 15.95
C THR A 310 19.19 -14.44 14.67
N PHE A 311 18.07 -14.11 14.04
CA PHE A 311 18.06 -13.24 12.85
C PHE A 311 18.35 -11.78 13.23
N GLU A 312 17.90 -11.36 14.41
CA GLU A 312 18.12 -10.03 14.98
C GLU A 312 19.60 -9.77 15.25
N GLU A 313 20.33 -10.73 15.84
CA GLU A 313 21.78 -10.60 16.06
C GLU A 313 22.55 -10.52 14.72
N ARG A 314 22.08 -11.23 13.68
CA ARG A 314 22.65 -11.12 12.33
C ARG A 314 22.43 -9.73 11.78
N TRP A 315 21.29 -9.14 12.09
CA TRP A 315 20.88 -7.86 11.56
C TRP A 315 21.66 -6.70 12.17
N GLU A 316 21.77 -6.64 13.49
CA GLU A 316 22.54 -5.60 14.18
C GLU A 316 24.00 -5.58 13.67
N LYS A 317 24.63 -6.74 13.52
CA LYS A 317 25.99 -6.82 12.95
C LYS A 317 26.10 -6.37 11.50
N ILE A 318 25.05 -6.54 10.70
CA ILE A 318 25.05 -6.05 9.31
C ILE A 318 24.93 -4.53 9.28
N GLU A 319 24.13 -3.94 10.18
CA GLU A 319 24.01 -2.49 10.33
C GLU A 319 25.34 -1.86 10.78
N GLU A 320 26.13 -2.54 11.63
CA GLU A 320 27.49 -2.12 12.00
C GLU A 320 28.47 -2.04 10.80
N LEU A 321 28.20 -2.77 9.70
CA LEU A 321 29.02 -2.71 8.49
C LEU A 321 28.71 -1.48 7.62
N LEU A 322 27.65 -0.73 7.93
CA LEU A 322 27.25 0.44 7.16
C LEU A 322 28.15 1.63 7.50
N PRO A 323 28.83 2.24 6.53
CA PRO A 323 29.77 3.34 6.78
C PRO A 323 29.08 4.71 6.92
N PHE A 324 27.75 4.73 7.04
CA PHE A 324 26.93 5.94 7.02
C PHE A 324 25.66 5.80 7.86
N THR A 325 25.09 6.95 8.23
CA THR A 325 23.80 7.03 8.90
C THR A 325 22.68 6.65 7.92
N THR A 326 21.67 5.93 8.38
CA THR A 326 20.50 5.55 7.57
C THR A 326 19.19 6.16 8.07
N THR A 327 19.21 6.83 9.21
CA THR A 327 18.04 7.39 9.90
C THR A 327 17.90 8.91 9.68
N LEU A 328 16.86 9.53 10.27
CA LEU A 328 16.64 11.00 10.23
C LEU A 328 17.77 11.79 10.90
#